data_AF-A0AA35I9F6-F1
#
_entry.id   AF-A0AA35I9F6-F1
#
_cell.length_a   1.000
_cell.length_b   1.000
_cell.length_c   1.000
_cell.angle_alpha   90.00
_cell.angle_beta   90.00
_cell.angle_gamma   90.00
#
_symmetry.space_group_name_H-M   'P 1'
#
loop_
_entity.id
_entity.type
_entity.pdbx_description
1 polymer ?
#
loop_
_entity_poly.entity_id
_entity_poly.type
_entity_poly.pdbx_seq_one_letter_code
_entity_poly.pdbx_strand_id
1 'polypeptide(L)' 'MNQAERKVYDAHEKHAWTLAFLVFGAFGVVVWWLDGWLSRQHGSWAEFAYFVLYIVSFFAIFALREIKDWFLYRLYKH' A
#
# COMPACT_ATOMS: atom_id res chain seq x y z
N MET A 1 -8.49 -27.35 10.35
CA MET A 1 -8.46 -27.23 8.88
C MET A 1 -7.95 -28.52 8.28
N ASN A 2 -8.71 -29.10 7.36
CA ASN A 2 -8.26 -30.22 6.53
C ASN A 2 -7.18 -29.75 5.55
N GLN A 3 -6.34 -30.66 5.02
CA GLN A 3 -5.24 -30.31 4.09
C GLN A 3 -5.69 -29.51 2.86
N ALA A 4 -6.92 -29.74 2.38
CA ALA A 4 -7.50 -29.00 1.26
C ALA A 4 -7.77 -27.52 1.61
N GLU A 5 -8.28 -27.23 2.81
CA GLU A 5 -8.59 -25.86 3.26
C GLU A 5 -7.31 -25.04 3.47
N ARG A 6 -6.23 -25.66 3.96
CA ARG A 6 -4.92 -24.99 4.08
C ARG A 6 -4.35 -24.57 2.73
N LYS A 7 -4.48 -25.41 1.70
CA LYS A 7 -4.00 -25.07 0.35
C LYS A 7 -4.77 -23.91 -0.27
N VAL A 8 -6.08 -23.83 -0.03
CA VAL A 8 -6.91 -22.70 -0.50
C VAL A 8 -6.53 -21.41 0.24
N TYR A 9 -6.34 -21.49 1.55
CA TYR A 9 -5.90 -20.35 2.36
C TYR A 9 -4.53 -19.81 1.91
N ASP A 10 -3.54 -20.69 1.73
CA ASP A 10 -2.20 -20.30 1.27
C ASP A 10 -2.24 -19.65 -0.13
N ALA A 11 -3.14 -20.11 -1.00
CA ALA A 11 -3.33 -19.50 -2.32
C ALA A 11 -3.93 -18.09 -2.21
N HIS A 12 -4.97 -17.91 -1.39
CA HIS A 12 -5.59 -16.60 -1.17
C HIS A 12 -4.66 -15.62 -0.45
N GLU A 13 -3.83 -16.11 0.46
CA GLU A 13 -2.81 -15.28 1.11
C GLU A 13 -1.76 -14.77 0.12
N LYS A 14 -1.29 -15.62 -0.80
CA LYS A 14 -0.37 -15.20 -1.87
C LYS A 14 -1.01 -14.15 -2.78
N HIS A 15 -2.27 -14.34 -3.18
CA HIS A 15 -2.99 -13.35 -3.99
C HIS A 15 -3.18 -12.02 -3.25
N ALA A 16 -3.53 -12.06 -1.96
CA ALA A 16 -3.68 -10.85 -1.14
C ALA A 16 -2.36 -10.08 -1.02
N TRP A 17 -1.24 -10.78 -0.86
CA TRP A 17 0.09 -10.17 -0.88
C TRP A 17 0.41 -9.52 -2.23
N THR A 18 0.17 -10.21 -3.35
CA THR A 18 0.39 -9.64 -4.68
C THR A 18 -0.43 -8.37 -4.90
N LEU A 19 -1.70 -8.38 -4.51
CA LEU A 19 -2.57 -7.20 -4.58
C LEU A 19 -2.07 -6.06 -3.67
N ALA A 20 -1.65 -6.37 -2.45
CA ALA A 20 -1.08 -5.38 -1.54
C ALA A 20 0.19 -4.74 -2.09
N PHE A 21 1.09 -5.53 -2.69
CA PHE A 21 2.29 -5.03 -3.35
C PHE A 21 1.98 -4.18 -4.59
N LEU A 22 0.97 -4.56 -5.39
CA LEU A 22 0.54 -3.77 -6.53
C LEU A 22 0.00 -2.40 -6.09
N VAL A 23 -0.84 -2.36 -5.06
CA VAL A 23 -1.36 -1.11 -4.49
C VAL A 23 -0.23 -0.26 -3.92
N PHE A 24 0.70 -0.88 -3.19
CA PHE A 24 1.86 -0.17 -2.65
C PHE A 24 2.78 0.39 -3.75
N GLY A 25 3.01 -0.39 -4.82
CA GLY A 25 3.76 0.07 -5.98
C GLY A 25 3.07 1.25 -6.69
N ALA A 26 1.75 1.17 -6.90
CA ALA A 26 0.97 2.28 -7.46
C ALA A 26 1.04 3.53 -6.57
N PHE A 27 0.95 3.36 -5.25
CA PHE A 27 1.12 4.44 -4.29
C PHE A 27 2.52 5.08 -4.41
N GLY A 28 3.57 4.27 -4.51
CA GLY A 28 4.95 4.75 -4.74
C GLY A 28 5.09 5.59 -6.01
N VAL A 29 4.43 5.20 -7.11
CA VAL A 29 4.42 6.01 -8.36
C VAL A 29 3.73 7.35 -8.15
N VAL A 30 2.62 7.38 -7.42
CA VAL A 30 1.90 8.63 -7.10
C VAL A 30 2.77 9.54 -6.22
N VAL A 31 3.41 8.98 -5.19
CA VAL A 31 4.33 9.73 -4.32
C VAL A 31 5.49 10.30 -5.13
N TRP A 32 6.14 9.49 -5.98
CA TRP A 32 7.23 9.96 -6.84
C TRP A 32 6.80 11.10 -7.77
N TRP A 33 5.61 10.99 -8.36
CA TRP A 33 5.07 12.05 -9.21
C TRP A 33 4.75 13.33 -8.43
N LEU A 34 4.16 13.22 -7.23
CA LEU A 34 3.87 14.35 -6.34
C LEU A 34 5.15 15.03 -5.84
N ASP A 35 6.17 14.25 -5.50
CA ASP A 35 7.49 14.73 -5.10
C ASP A 35 8.15 15.55 -6.23
N GLY A 36 8.12 15.02 -7.46
CA GLY A 36 8.59 15.72 -8.65
C GLY A 36 7.79 16.98 -8.98
N TRP A 37 6.49 17.00 -8.71
CA TRP A 37 5.65 18.18 -8.89
C TRP A 37 5.91 19.24 -7.81
N LEU A 38 6.07 18.84 -6.55
CA LEU A 38 6.37 19.71 -5.41
C LEU A 38 7.75 20.35 -5.51
N SER A 39 8.76 19.64 -6.01
CA SER A 39 10.13 20.18 -6.19
C SER A 39 10.19 21.38 -7.13
N ARG A 40 9.20 21.51 -8.02
CA ARG A 40 9.09 22.63 -8.97
C ARG A 40 8.36 23.84 -8.41
N GLN A 41 7.71 23.70 -7.26
CA GLN A 41 7.02 24.79 -6.58
C GLN A 41 8.00 25.46 -5.61
N HIS A 42 8.01 26.80 -5.56
CA HIS A 42 8.80 27.56 -4.59
C HIS A 42 7.87 28.31 -3.65
N GLY A 43 7.94 28.01 -2.35
CA GLY A 43 7.16 28.65 -1.30
C GLY A 43 6.98 27.76 -0.06
N SER A 44 6.69 28.38 1.09
CA SER A 44 6.53 27.71 2.39
C SER A 44 5.48 26.59 2.39
N TRP A 45 4.45 26.68 1.54
CA TRP A 45 3.46 25.61 1.36
C TRP A 45 4.02 24.32 0.76
N ALA A 46 5.03 24.41 -0.09
CA ALA A 46 5.67 23.23 -0.67
C ALA A 46 6.42 22.44 0.41
N GLU A 47 7.12 23.11 1.33
CA GLU A 47 7.81 22.48 2.46
C GLU A 47 6.84 21.73 3.39
N PHE A 48 5.68 22.32 3.68
CA PHE A 48 4.65 21.66 4.48
C PHE A 48 4.09 20.42 3.76
N ALA A 49 3.84 20.51 2.45
CA ALA A 49 3.37 19.37 1.66
C ALA A 49 4.43 18.25 1.59
N TYR A 50 5.72 18.60 1.49
CA TYR A 50 6.83 17.65 1.60
C TYR A 50 6.85 16.92 2.94
N PHE A 51 6.67 17.66 4.04
CA PHE A 51 6.59 17.07 5.38
C PHE A 51 5.42 16.09 5.52
N VAL A 52 4.25 16.45 5.00
CA VAL A 52 3.08 15.56 4.97
C VAL A 52 3.34 14.33 4.10
N LEU A 53 3.91 14.51 2.90
CA LEU A 53 4.23 13.40 1.99
C LEU A 53 5.20 12.41 2.65
N TYR A 54 6.18 12.91 3.40
CA TYR A 54 7.11 12.09 4.18
C TYR A 54 6.39 11.27 5.27
N ILE A 55 5.53 11.91 6.06
CA ILE A 55 4.74 11.24 7.10
C ILE A 55 3.88 10.13 6.48
N VAL A 56 3.14 10.44 5.41
CA VAL A 56 2.28 9.46 4.74
C VAL A 56 3.10 8.30 4.18
N SER A 57 4.26 8.58 3.57
CA SER A 57 5.15 7.54 3.04
C SER A 57 5.71 6.63 4.14
N PHE A 58 6.05 7.20 5.30
CA PHE A 58 6.48 6.43 6.47
C PHE A 58 5.37 5.49 6.96
N PHE A 59 4.14 5.99 7.09
CA PHE A 59 3.00 5.18 7.53
C PHE A 59 2.50 4.18 6.48
N ALA A 60 2.73 4.42 5.19
CA ALA A 60 2.34 3.50 4.11
C ALA A 60 2.97 2.10 4.27
N ILE A 61 4.16 2.01 4.84
CA ILE A 61 4.84 0.73 5.11
C ILE A 61 4.03 -0.09 6.13
N PHE A 62 3.53 0.56 7.18
CA PHE A 62 2.70 -0.10 8.19
C PHE A 62 1.31 -0.46 7.66
N ALA A 63 0.78 0.36 6.74
CA ALA A 63 -0.49 0.09 6.08
C ALA A 63 -0.45 -1.13 5.14
N LEU A 64 0.72 -1.56 4.66
CA LEU A 64 0.85 -2.72 3.77
C LEU A 64 0.24 -4.00 4.39
N ARG A 65 0.47 -4.21 5.69
CA ARG A 65 -0.04 -5.37 6.42
C ARG A 65 -1.58 -5.32 6.53
N GLU A 66 -2.12 -4.17 6.91
CA GLU A 66 -3.56 -3.92 7.01
C GLU A 66 -4.25 -4.09 5.65
N ILE A 67 -3.65 -3.59 4.56
CA ILE A 67 -4.16 -3.74 3.19
C ILE A 67 -4.20 -5.21 2.79
N LYS A 68 -3.14 -5.97 3.08
CA LYS A 68 -3.09 -7.42 2.83
C LYS A 68 -4.17 -8.15 3.64
N ASP A 69 -4.31 -7.86 4.93
CA ASP A 69 -5.32 -8.49 5.80
C ASP A 69 -6.75 -8.14 5.33
N TRP A 70 -6.98 -6.92 4.84
CA TRP A 70 -8.25 -6.52 4.23
C TRP A 70 -8.54 -7.25 2.92
N PHE A 71 -7.55 -7.40 2.02
CA PHE A 71 -7.71 -8.19 0.80
C PHE A 71 -7.97 -9.66 1.11
N LEU A 72 -7.27 -10.23 2.09
CA LEU A 72 -7.46 -11.61 2.52
C LEU A 72 -8.86 -11.82 3.11
N TYR A 73 -9.34 -10.89 3.94
CA TYR A 73 -10.72 -10.90 4.45
C TYR A 73 -11.75 -10.84 3.32
N ARG A 74 -11.54 -9.96 2.33
CA ARG A 74 -12.43 -9.83 1.17
C ARG A 74 -12.44 -11.09 0.30
N LEU A 75 -11.28 -11.72 0.09
CA LEU A 75 -11.13 -12.96 -0.68
C LEU A 75 -11.72 -14.19 0.05
N TYR A 76 -11.76 -14.18 1.38
CA TYR A 76 -12.35 -15.27 2.17
C TYR A 76 -13.88 -15.15 2.33
N LYS A 77 -14.41 -13.93 2.23
CA LYS A 77 -15.86 -13.67 2.35
C LYS A 77 -16.64 -13.97 1.05
N HIS A 78 -15.95 -14.07 -0.08
CA HIS A 78 -16.51 -14.41 -1.39
C HIS A 78 -16.18 -15.85 -1.77
#